data_AF-A0A3R9UD52-F1
#
_entry.id   AF-A0A3R9UD52-F1
#
_cell.length_a   1.000
_cell.length_b   1.000
_cell.length_c   1.000
_cell.angle_alpha   90.00
_cell.angle_beta   90.00
_cell.angle_gamma   90.00
#
_symmetry.space_group_name_H-M   'P 1'
#
loop_
_entity.id
_entity.type
_entity.pdbx_description
1 polymer ?
#
loop_
_entity_poly.entity_id
_entity_poly.type
_entity_poly.pdbx_seq_one_letter_code
_entity_poly.pdbx_strand_id
1 'polypeptide(L)'
;MKTYTGRTIGGATATIQCPDWCVVDHEYDGDNADDCYHEAEPLELAPPRDRDRNYRGPLVPLLDLRLRLHSTETTPDAALVWLQYSEHYGDGIELDTRGLDQLLARLDTYRAGVADLRAKLAAAENERRRR
;
A
#
# COMPACT_ATOMS: atom_id res chain seq x y z
N MET A 1 7.44 -11.79 18.18
CA MET A 1 6.62 -10.73 18.80
C MET A 1 7.57 -9.63 19.22
N LYS A 2 7.45 -8.45 18.60
CA LYS A 2 8.27 -7.27 18.93
C LYS A 2 7.52 -6.45 19.98
N THR A 3 8.26 -5.78 20.86
CA THR A 3 7.70 -4.87 21.86
C THR A 3 8.24 -3.48 21.66
N TYR A 4 7.40 -2.48 21.82
CA TYR A 4 7.80 -1.08 21.92
C TYR A 4 7.54 -0.56 23.33
N THR A 5 8.50 0.14 23.93
CA THR A 5 8.33 0.83 25.22
C THR A 5 8.56 2.31 25.03
N GLY A 6 7.51 3.10 25.22
CA GLY A 6 7.49 4.53 24.94
C GLY A 6 6.72 5.31 25.98
N ARG A 7 6.69 6.64 25.83
CA ARG A 7 5.83 7.50 26.65
C ARG A 7 4.38 7.34 26.23
N THR A 8 3.46 7.54 27.17
CA THR A 8 2.04 7.69 26.83
C THR A 8 1.68 9.16 26.63
N ILE A 9 0.53 9.45 26.00
CA ILE A 9 -0.03 10.80 25.95
C ILE A 9 -0.13 11.40 27.36
N GLY A 10 -0.49 10.59 28.35
CA GLY A 10 -0.57 10.97 29.75
C GLY A 10 0.79 11.18 30.45
N GLY A 11 1.91 11.04 29.75
CA GLY A 11 3.26 11.22 30.28
C GLY A 11 3.81 10.04 31.09
N ALA A 12 3.08 8.93 31.18
CA ALA A 12 3.57 7.68 31.77
C ALA A 12 4.47 6.93 30.77
N THR A 13 4.93 5.74 31.14
CA THR A 13 5.64 4.82 30.24
C THR A 13 4.82 3.55 30.12
N ALA A 14 4.62 3.07 28.89
CA ALA A 14 3.91 1.82 28.61
C ALA A 14 4.71 0.97 27.63
N THR A 15 4.55 -0.36 27.76
CA THR A 15 5.07 -1.33 26.81
C THR A 15 3.91 -1.94 26.05
N ILE A 16 3.93 -1.81 24.73
CA ILE A 16 2.97 -2.45 23.83
C ILE A 16 3.59 -3.61 23.08
N GLN A 17 2.73 -4.52 22.66
CA GLN A 17 3.08 -5.66 21.81
C GLN A 17 2.74 -5.30 20.38
N CYS A 18 3.76 -5.19 19.52
CA CYS A 18 3.53 -5.00 18.11
C CYS A 18 3.09 -6.33 17.48
N PRO A 19 2.12 -6.30 16.54
CA PRO A 19 1.86 -7.42 15.66
C PRO A 19 3.14 -7.91 14.97
N ASP A 20 3.19 -9.19 14.63
CA ASP A 20 4.37 -9.80 13.99
C ASP A 20 4.68 -9.23 12.60
N TRP A 21 3.66 -8.72 11.91
CA TRP A 21 3.75 -8.04 10.63
C TRP A 21 4.15 -6.56 10.72
N CYS A 22 4.20 -5.96 11.92
CA CYS A 22 4.54 -4.54 12.05
C CYS A 22 6.01 -4.27 11.67
N VAL A 23 6.22 -3.35 10.73
CA VAL A 23 7.54 -2.90 10.26
C VAL A 23 7.96 -1.53 10.79
N VAL A 24 7.05 -0.81 11.46
CA VAL A 24 7.30 0.54 11.99
C VAL A 24 8.36 0.52 13.09
N ASP A 25 9.29 1.48 13.03
CA ASP A 25 10.27 1.75 14.09
C ASP A 25 9.76 2.86 15.00
N HIS A 26 8.89 2.45 15.93
CA HIS A 26 8.23 3.37 16.87
C HIS A 26 9.20 4.18 17.74
N GLU A 27 10.40 3.68 18.00
CA GLU A 27 11.41 4.40 18.78
C GLU A 27 12.02 5.54 17.96
N TYR A 28 12.33 5.29 16.69
CA TYR A 28 12.82 6.30 15.77
C TYR A 28 11.77 7.39 15.49
N ASP A 29 10.52 6.99 15.27
CA ASP A 29 9.42 7.91 14.95
C ASP A 29 8.95 8.72 16.18
N GLY A 30 9.35 8.31 17.39
CA GLY A 30 9.03 9.02 18.62
C GLY A 30 7.56 8.89 19.04
N ASP A 31 6.93 7.79 18.64
CA ASP A 31 5.52 7.51 18.87
C ASP A 31 5.19 7.44 20.37
N ASN A 32 3.97 7.86 20.73
CA ASN A 32 3.46 7.50 22.06
C ASN A 32 3.05 6.02 22.04
N ALA A 33 3.42 5.27 23.07
CA ALA A 33 3.12 3.85 23.18
C ALA A 33 1.61 3.57 23.21
N ASP A 34 0.79 4.53 23.61
CA ASP A 34 -0.66 4.48 23.59
C ASP A 34 -1.28 5.34 22.49
N ASP A 35 -0.53 5.73 21.46
CA ASP A 35 -1.06 6.48 20.31
C ASP A 35 -0.10 6.36 19.14
N CYS A 36 -0.19 5.23 18.43
CA CYS A 36 0.70 4.90 17.32
C CYS A 36 0.00 3.99 16.31
N TYR A 37 0.49 4.01 15.07
CA TYR A 37 0.02 3.09 14.03
C TYR A 37 1.02 1.97 13.81
N HIS A 38 0.55 0.73 13.85
CA HIS A 38 1.29 -0.40 13.30
C HIS A 38 1.03 -0.47 11.79
N GLU A 39 2.08 -0.59 10.99
CA GLU A 39 2.00 -0.73 9.54
C GLU A 39 2.73 -1.99 9.08
N ALA A 40 2.15 -2.68 8.09
CA ALA A 40 2.84 -3.75 7.37
C ALA A 40 3.76 -3.18 6.27
N GLU A 41 4.64 -4.03 5.74
CA GLU A 41 5.45 -3.68 4.56
C GLU A 41 4.53 -3.23 3.41
N PRO A 42 4.82 -2.10 2.75
CA PRO A 42 4.04 -1.61 1.63
C PRO A 42 4.03 -2.59 0.46
N LEU A 43 2.84 -2.79 -0.14
CA LEU A 43 2.71 -3.47 -1.42
C LEU A 43 2.66 -2.45 -2.54
N GLU A 44 3.76 -2.32 -3.28
CA GLU A 44 3.90 -1.35 -4.36
C GLU A 44 3.71 -1.96 -5.76
N LEU A 45 2.99 -1.26 -6.64
CA LEU A 45 2.93 -1.55 -8.06
C LEU A 45 3.80 -0.58 -8.88
N ALA A 46 5.00 -1.01 -9.28
CA ALA A 46 5.91 -0.21 -10.09
C ALA A 46 5.68 -0.41 -11.61
N PRO A 47 5.68 0.67 -12.42
CA PRO A 47 5.54 0.56 -13.87
C PRO A 47 6.81 -0.01 -14.53
N PRO A 48 6.69 -0.75 -15.65
CA PRO A 48 7.86 -1.19 -16.41
C PRO A 48 8.61 0.01 -17.02
N ARG A 49 9.88 -0.20 -17.38
CA ARG A 49 10.68 0.81 -18.10
C ARG A 49 10.05 1.12 -19.46
N ASP A 50 10.11 2.38 -19.87
CA ASP A 50 9.68 2.78 -21.21
C ASP A 50 10.52 2.07 -22.29
N ARG A 51 9.88 1.85 -23.45
CA ARG A 51 10.47 1.20 -24.62
C ARG A 51 11.60 2.05 -25.20
N ASP A 52 11.43 3.37 -25.22
CA ASP A 52 12.42 4.31 -25.73
C ASP A 52 13.24 4.82 -24.52
N ARG A 53 14.49 4.33 -24.43
CA ARG A 53 15.30 4.14 -23.21
C ARG A 53 15.60 5.33 -22.29
N ASN A 54 14.98 6.50 -22.45
CA ASN A 54 15.30 7.70 -21.66
C ASN A 54 14.16 8.20 -20.78
N TYR A 55 12.95 7.66 -20.87
CA TYR A 55 11.87 8.02 -19.95
C TYR A 55 11.68 6.93 -18.88
N ARG A 56 11.98 7.27 -17.62
CA ARG A 56 11.37 6.56 -16.50
C ARG A 56 10.10 7.33 -16.21
N GLY A 57 8.94 6.70 -16.45
CA GLY A 57 7.67 7.25 -15.96
C GLY A 57 7.81 7.62 -14.48
N PRO A 58 7.09 8.64 -14.00
CA PRO A 58 7.22 9.04 -12.61
C PRO A 58 6.93 7.81 -11.74
N LEU A 59 7.85 7.51 -10.82
CA LEU A 59 7.60 6.63 -9.69
C LEU A 59 6.68 7.39 -8.72
N VAL A 60 5.49 7.77 -9.19
CA VAL A 60 4.40 8.01 -8.25
C VAL A 60 4.09 6.62 -7.68
N PRO A 61 3.92 6.44 -6.36
CA PRO A 61 3.44 5.18 -5.80
C PRO A 61 2.11 4.87 -6.49
N LEU A 62 2.19 4.04 -7.53
CA LEU A 62 1.18 4.00 -8.57
C LEU A 62 -0.09 3.34 -8.05
N LEU A 63 0.07 2.51 -7.01
CA LEU A 63 -0.79 2.28 -5.86
C LEU A 63 0.11 1.64 -4.78
N ASP A 64 0.11 2.15 -3.56
CA ASP A 64 0.69 1.50 -2.37
C ASP A 64 -0.43 1.10 -1.42
N LEU A 65 -0.35 -0.13 -0.89
CA LEU A 65 -1.33 -0.69 0.03
C LEU A 65 -0.64 -1.13 1.31
N ARG A 66 -1.14 -0.66 2.45
CA ARG A 66 -0.62 -1.04 3.78
C ARG A 66 -1.74 -1.46 4.69
N LEU A 67 -1.58 -2.60 5.36
CA LEU A 67 -2.40 -2.89 6.53
C LEU A 67 -1.98 -1.96 7.66
N ARG A 68 -2.93 -1.23 8.23
CA ARG A 68 -2.73 -0.34 9.38
C ARG A 68 -3.60 -0.77 10.54
N LEU A 69 -3.08 -0.62 11.75
CA LEU A 69 -3.80 -0.83 13.00
C LEU A 69 -3.45 0.28 13.98
N HIS A 70 -4.44 1.01 14.47
CA HIS A 70 -4.22 2.00 15.52
C HIS A 70 -4.10 1.33 16.90
N SER A 71 -3.12 1.73 17.71
CA SER A 71 -2.81 1.05 18.98
C SER A 71 -3.86 1.22 20.08
N THR A 72 -4.71 2.25 20.01
CA THR A 72 -5.77 2.51 21.00
C THR A 72 -7.13 1.96 20.63
N GLU A 73 -7.34 1.65 19.36
CA GLU A 73 -8.63 1.21 18.87
C GLU A 73 -8.65 -0.32 18.94
N THR A 74 -9.50 -0.86 19.81
CA THR A 74 -9.58 -2.30 20.09
C THR A 74 -10.72 -2.97 19.34
N THR A 75 -11.53 -2.18 18.63
CA THR A 75 -12.55 -2.70 17.74
C THR A 75 -11.92 -3.27 16.47
N PRO A 76 -12.58 -4.25 15.80
CA PRO A 76 -12.13 -4.72 14.49
C PRO A 76 -12.00 -3.62 13.43
N ASP A 77 -12.73 -2.51 13.60
CA ASP A 77 -12.70 -1.33 12.72
C ASP A 77 -11.39 -0.52 12.87
N ALA A 78 -10.56 -0.83 13.88
CA ALA A 78 -9.22 -0.30 14.05
C ALA A 78 -8.25 -0.69 12.94
N ALA A 79 -8.52 -1.83 12.28
CA ALA A 79 -7.68 -2.39 11.24
C ALA A 79 -8.24 -2.04 9.86
N LEU A 80 -7.42 -1.41 9.03
CA LEU A 80 -7.80 -0.99 7.68
C LEU A 80 -6.66 -1.24 6.70
N VAL A 81 -7.00 -1.30 5.41
CA VAL A 81 -6.00 -1.19 4.36
C VAL A 81 -5.97 0.25 3.87
N TRP A 82 -4.83 0.91 4.04
CA TRP A 82 -4.58 2.23 3.50
C TRP A 82 -4.14 2.12 2.05
N LEU A 83 -4.92 2.68 1.13
CA LEU A 83 -4.57 2.79 -0.27
C LEU A 83 -4.04 4.20 -0.58
N GLN A 84 -2.74 4.30 -0.82
CA GLN A 84 -2.07 5.50 -1.27
C GLN A 84 -1.93 5.48 -2.80
N TYR A 85 -2.36 6.54 -3.47
CA TYR A 85 -2.31 6.64 -4.94
C TYR A 85 -1.74 7.99 -5.43
N SER A 86 -1.26 8.81 -4.50
CA SER A 86 -0.50 10.04 -4.77
C SER A 86 0.73 10.10 -3.87
N GLU A 87 1.58 11.11 -4.05
CA GLU A 87 2.69 11.39 -3.11
C GLU A 87 2.23 12.05 -1.81
N HIS A 88 0.98 12.53 -1.75
CA HIS A 88 0.43 13.21 -0.59
C HIS A 88 -0.38 12.26 0.27
N TYR A 89 0.12 12.00 1.48
CA TYR A 89 -0.54 11.09 2.41
C TYR A 89 -2.00 11.46 2.70
N GLY A 90 -2.37 12.73 2.67
CA GLY A 90 -3.77 13.13 2.91
C GLY A 90 -4.78 12.67 1.85
N ASP A 91 -4.32 12.23 0.68
CA ASP A 91 -5.20 11.83 -0.42
C ASP A 91 -5.60 10.34 -0.38
N GLY A 92 -4.94 9.51 0.44
CA GLY A 92 -5.21 8.08 0.45
C GLY A 92 -6.60 7.72 0.97
N ILE A 93 -6.99 6.48 0.75
CA ILE A 93 -8.32 5.96 1.09
C ILE A 93 -8.18 4.81 2.08
N GLU A 94 -9.00 4.84 3.12
CA GLU A 94 -9.17 3.74 4.05
C GLU A 94 -10.14 2.70 3.48
N LEU A 95 -9.69 1.46 3.41
CA LEU A 95 -10.48 0.34 2.91
C LEU A 95 -10.75 -0.66 4.04
N ASP A 96 -12.03 -0.91 4.28
CA ASP A 96 -12.48 -2.08 5.01
C ASP A 96 -12.42 -3.34 4.10
N THR A 97 -12.86 -4.49 4.63
CA THR A 97 -12.86 -5.75 3.87
C THR A 97 -13.68 -5.65 2.58
N ARG A 98 -14.83 -4.96 2.62
CA ARG A 98 -15.70 -4.81 1.45
C ARG A 98 -15.07 -3.89 0.39
N GLY A 99 -14.42 -2.81 0.80
CA GLY A 99 -13.65 -1.94 -0.07
C GLY A 99 -12.50 -2.68 -0.74
N LEU A 100 -11.80 -3.54 0.01
CA LEU A 100 -10.75 -4.39 -0.52
C LEU A 100 -11.28 -5.42 -1.54
N ASP A 101 -12.43 -6.06 -1.28
CA ASP A 101 -13.07 -6.96 -2.24
C ASP A 101 -13.43 -6.25 -3.55
N GLN A 102 -13.92 -5.00 -3.46
CA GLN A 102 -14.20 -4.18 -4.63
C GLN A 102 -12.92 -3.83 -5.40
N LEU A 103 -11.85 -3.48 -4.69
CA LEU A 103 -10.55 -3.21 -5.30
C LEU A 103 -10.02 -4.44 -6.06
N LEU A 104 -10.08 -5.62 -5.45
CA LEU A 104 -9.66 -6.88 -6.07
C LEU A 104 -10.45 -7.15 -7.37
N ALA A 105 -11.78 -6.99 -7.34
CA ALA A 105 -12.60 -7.16 -8.54
C ALA A 105 -12.24 -6.16 -9.67
N ARG A 106 -11.87 -4.92 -9.31
CA ARG A 106 -11.40 -3.92 -10.28
C ARG A 106 -10.03 -4.27 -10.84
N LEU A 107 -9.11 -4.78 -10.03
CA LEU A 107 -7.79 -5.24 -10.47
C LEU A 107 -7.91 -6.42 -11.44
N ASP A 108 -8.82 -7.36 -11.20
CA ASP A 108 -9.09 -8.46 -12.13
C ASP A 108 -9.59 -7.96 -13.49
N THR A 109 -10.50 -6.99 -13.47
CA THR A 109 -10.99 -6.34 -14.70
C THR A 109 -9.86 -5.63 -15.44
N TYR A 110 -9.02 -4.89 -14.72
CA TYR A 110 -7.87 -4.19 -15.29
C TYR A 110 -6.88 -5.17 -15.92
N ARG A 111 -6.55 -6.26 -15.21
CA ARG A 111 -5.67 -7.34 -15.71
C ARG A 111 -6.19 -7.94 -17.00
N ALA A 112 -7.49 -8.23 -17.09
CA ALA A 112 -8.11 -8.75 -18.31
C ALA A 112 -7.98 -7.75 -19.48
N GLY A 113 -8.22 -6.46 -19.23
CA GLY A 113 -8.04 -5.39 -20.22
C GLY A 113 -6.60 -5.27 -20.73
N VAL A 114 -5.60 -5.34 -19.84
CA VAL A 114 -4.18 -5.32 -20.21
C VAL A 114 -3.82 -6.53 -21.09
N ALA A 115 -4.36 -7.72 -20.79
CA ALA A 115 -4.13 -8.91 -21.60
C ALA A 115 -4.70 -8.77 -23.02
N ASP A 116 -5.88 -8.18 -23.17
CA ASP A 116 -6.47 -7.87 -24.47
C ASP A 116 -5.64 -6.83 -25.25
N LEU A 117 -5.19 -5.76 -24.60
CA LEU A 117 -4.29 -4.78 -25.22
C LEU A 117 -2.97 -5.42 -25.70
N ARG A 118 -2.41 -6.35 -24.92
CA ARG A 118 -1.22 -7.13 -25.33
C ARG A 118 -1.48 -7.94 -26.60
N ALA A 119 -2.64 -8.60 -26.70
CA ALA A 119 -2.99 -9.38 -27.88
C ALA A 119 -3.13 -8.47 -29.13
N LYS A 120 -3.76 -7.32 -28.98
CA LYS A 120 -3.89 -6.30 -30.03
C LYS A 120 -2.53 -5.74 -30.47
N LEU A 121 -1.63 -5.46 -29.52
CA LEU A 121 -0.27 -5.02 -29.83
C LEU A 121 0.50 -6.06 -30.64
N ALA A 122 0.45 -7.34 -30.24
CA ALA A 122 1.10 -8.42 -30.96
C ALA A 122 0.56 -8.60 -32.39
N ALA A 123 -0.75 -8.43 -32.59
CA ALA A 123 -1.36 -8.47 -33.92
C ALA A 123 -0.84 -7.34 -34.82
N ALA A 124 -0.77 -6.11 -34.30
CA ALA A 124 -0.26 -4.95 -35.03
C ALA A 124 1.24 -5.09 -35.39
N GLU A 125 2.06 -5.65 -34.50
CA GLU A 125 3.47 -5.94 -34.77
C GLU A 125 3.64 -6.96 -35.89
N ASN A 126 2.82 -8.02 -35.90
CA ASN A 126 2.85 -9.04 -36.96
C ASN A 126 2.44 -8.48 -38.32
N GLU A 127 1.44 -7.59 -38.36
CA GLU A 127 1.03 -6.94 -39.61
C GLU A 127 2.15 -6.06 -40.18
N ARG A 128 2.83 -5.28 -39.33
CA ARG A 128 3.96 -4.44 -39.74
C ARG A 128 5.11 -5.24 -40.35
N ARG A 129 5.38 -6.45 -39.87
CA ARG A 129 6.46 -7.32 -40.39
C ARG A 129 6.14 -7.96 -41.74
N ARG A 130 4.87 -7.97 -42.14
CA ARG A 130 4.41 -8.56 -43.41
C ARG A 130 4.38 -7.55 -44.57
N ARG A 131 4.56 -6.27 -44.27
CA ARG A 131 4.68 -5.18 -45.26
C ARG A 131 6.15 -4.87 -45.50
#